data_AF-A0A0G0S9P9-F1
#
_entry.id   AF-A0A0G0S9P9-F1
#
_cell.length_a   1.000
_cell.length_b   1.000
_cell.length_c   1.000
_cell.angle_alpha   90.00
_cell.angle_beta   90.00
_cell.angle_gamma   90.00
#
_symmetry.space_group_name_H-M   'P 1'
#
loop_
_entity.id
_entity.type
_entity.pdbx_description
1 polymer ?
#
loop_
_entity_poly.entity_id
_entity_poly.type
_entity_poly.pdbx_seq_one_letter_code
_entity_poly.pdbx_strand_id
1 'polypeptide(L)'
;MSKNQKKLYIRIFIAIVFSVVILFFIDTKEKEDVIQNIVQESVVPSPQINNKPKTQIVDTPPKNTQSATVLAGATTAHLSFAPDTSFYDTLVQAKSAGQIEFAGKNYPGLGFFVTDIGTLHASRGKYLLYYINGTEATVGVSSYTLKDGDIIEWKLE
;
A
#
# COMPACT_ATOMS: atom_id res chain seq x y z
N MET A 1 18.29 51.45 21.92
CA MET A 1 18.92 50.13 21.70
C MET A 1 20.18 50.31 20.87
N SER A 2 21.37 50.06 21.43
CA SER A 2 22.63 50.37 20.74
C SER A 2 22.86 49.46 19.54
N LYS A 3 23.60 49.94 18.53
CA LYS A 3 23.86 49.23 17.26
C LYS A 3 24.44 47.83 17.46
N ASN A 4 25.13 47.61 18.59
CA ASN A 4 25.74 46.33 18.97
C ASN A 4 24.72 45.35 19.55
N GLN A 5 23.69 45.84 20.27
CA GLN A 5 22.61 45.00 20.79
C GLN A 5 21.77 44.42 19.65
N LYS A 6 21.43 45.22 18.63
CA LYS A 6 20.67 44.74 17.46
C LYS A 6 21.40 43.61 16.70
N LYS A 7 22.72 43.69 16.57
CA LYS A 7 23.55 42.63 15.96
C LYS A 7 23.57 41.35 16.79
N LEU A 8 23.53 41.48 18.12
CA LEU A 8 23.46 40.34 19.04
C LEU A 8 22.12 39.59 18.90
N TYR A 9 20.99 40.31 18.85
CA TYR A 9 19.67 39.69 18.65
C TYR A 9 19.54 38.99 17.29
N ILE A 10 20.09 39.58 16.21
CA ILE A 10 20.08 38.95 14.88
C ILE A 10 20.87 37.64 14.89
N ARG A 11 22.03 37.59 15.57
CA ARG A 11 22.83 36.37 15.68
C ARG A 11 22.12 35.28 16.48
N ILE A 12 21.47 35.65 17.59
CA ILE A 12 20.68 34.71 18.41
C ILE A 12 19.49 34.17 17.62
N PHE A 13 18.78 35.04 16.88
CA PHE A 13 17.64 34.63 16.06
C PHE A 13 18.05 33.63 14.96
N ILE A 14 19.15 33.88 14.25
CA ILE A 14 19.67 32.96 13.23
C ILE A 14 20.05 31.61 13.85
N ALA A 15 20.69 31.60 15.03
CA ALA A 15 21.05 30.36 15.72
C ALA A 15 19.82 29.54 16.15
N ILE A 16 18.76 30.19 16.62
CA ILE A 16 17.51 29.52 17.01
C ILE A 16 16.83 28.90 15.78
N VAL A 17 16.70 29.65 14.68
CA VAL A 17 16.10 29.13 13.45
C VAL A 17 16.90 27.95 12.90
N PHE A 18 18.23 28.02 12.91
CA PHE A 18 19.09 26.92 12.47
C PHE A 18 18.96 25.69 13.37
N SER A 19 18.83 25.87 14.70
CA SER A 19 18.62 24.78 15.64
C SER A 19 17.27 24.09 15.46
N VAL A 20 16.20 24.83 15.15
CA VAL A 20 14.88 24.22 14.85
C VAL A 20 14.95 23.43 13.54
N VAL A 21 15.62 23.95 12.51
CA VAL A 21 15.82 23.25 11.25
C VAL A 21 16.61 21.95 11.44
N ILE A 22 17.69 21.95 12.24
CA ILE A 22 18.45 20.73 12.55
C ILE A 22 17.58 19.69 13.27
N LEU A 23 16.72 20.11 14.21
CA LEU A 23 15.81 19.19 14.90
C LEU A 23 14.81 18.53 13.93
N PHE A 24 14.35 19.24 12.90
CA PHE A 24 13.52 18.64 11.84
C PHE A 24 14.26 17.60 10.99
N PHE A 25 15.59 17.69 10.84
CA PHE A 25 16.38 16.72 10.09
C PHE A 25 16.82 15.49 10.91
N ILE A 26 16.83 15.58 12.24
CA ILE A 26 17.17 14.44 13.12
C ILE A 26 16.01 13.44 13.25
N ASP A 27 14.76 13.89 13.07
CA ASP A 27 13.57 13.03 13.17
C ASP A 27 13.40 12.09 11.96
N THR A 28 14.18 12.29 10.91
CA THR A 28 14.25 11.43 9.71
C THR A 28 15.44 10.47 9.72
N LYS A 29 15.83 9.95 10.89
CA LYS A 29 16.77 8.82 10.95
C LYS A 29 16.04 7.56 11.40
N GLU A 30 15.68 6.80 10.37
CA GLU A 30 14.94 5.54 10.38
C GLU A 30 15.59 4.47 11.28
N LYS A 31 14.72 3.62 11.83
CA LYS A 31 15.03 2.51 12.73
C LYS A 31 15.83 1.45 11.96
N GLU A 32 17.00 1.07 12.48
CA GLU A 32 17.73 -0.09 11.97
C GLU A 32 16.97 -1.38 12.33
N ASP A 33 16.72 -2.19 11.30
CA ASP A 33 16.12 -3.52 11.37
C ASP A 33 16.95 -4.46 12.25
N VAL A 34 16.33 -4.94 13.34
CA VAL A 34 16.81 -6.06 14.13
C VAL A 34 16.23 -7.35 13.53
N ILE A 35 16.96 -8.01 12.62
CA ILE A 35 16.89 -9.47 12.44
C ILE A 35 18.28 -10.00 12.10
N GLN A 36 19.04 -10.39 13.13
CA GLN A 36 20.06 -11.45 13.02
C GLN A 36 19.66 -12.55 14.00
N ASN A 37 19.44 -13.76 13.45
CA ASN A 37 19.34 -15.09 14.08
C ASN A 37 18.41 -15.92 13.16
N ILE A 38 18.81 -16.99 12.48
CA ILE A 38 19.65 -18.12 12.88
C ILE A 38 20.14 -18.83 11.60
N VAL A 39 21.45 -19.08 11.55
CA VAL A 39 22.02 -20.17 10.77
C VAL A 39 21.63 -21.47 11.47
N GLN A 40 20.93 -22.36 10.78
CA GLN A 40 21.05 -23.78 11.05
C GLN A 40 20.97 -24.57 9.74
N GLU A 41 22.13 -24.66 9.10
CA GLU A 41 22.48 -25.78 8.25
C GLU A 41 22.61 -27.01 9.16
N SER A 42 21.81 -28.04 8.93
CA SER A 42 21.99 -29.36 9.53
C SER A 42 21.59 -30.41 8.51
N VAL A 43 22.61 -31.13 8.08
CA VAL A 43 22.65 -32.15 7.04
C VAL A 43 22.38 -33.52 7.69
N VAL A 44 21.37 -34.26 7.16
CA VAL A 44 21.25 -35.75 7.02
C VAL A 44 20.80 -36.60 8.25
N PRO A 45 20.18 -37.82 8.13
CA PRO A 45 19.34 -38.47 7.08
C PRO A 45 17.93 -38.93 7.57
N SER A 46 17.10 -39.38 6.62
CA SER A 46 15.83 -40.14 6.81
C SER A 46 16.01 -41.50 7.52
N PRO A 47 14.97 -42.02 8.22
CA PRO A 47 14.24 -43.15 7.62
C PRO A 47 12.71 -43.02 7.69
N GLN A 48 12.06 -43.82 6.84
CA GLN A 48 10.67 -43.72 6.40
C GLN A 48 9.59 -44.26 7.36
N ILE A 49 8.35 -43.96 6.94
CA ILE A 49 7.07 -44.71 7.10
C ILE A 49 6.17 -44.23 8.24
N ASN A 50 5.12 -43.48 7.87
CA ASN A 50 3.74 -43.88 8.15
C ASN A 50 2.76 -43.21 7.18
N ASN A 51 1.95 -44.06 6.54
CA ASN A 51 1.08 -43.76 5.41
C ASN A 51 -0.09 -42.85 5.81
N LYS A 52 -0.26 -41.73 5.10
CA LYS A 52 -1.55 -41.04 4.92
C LYS A 52 -1.73 -40.73 3.43
N PRO A 53 -2.89 -40.99 2.82
CA PRO A 53 -3.01 -41.04 1.37
C PRO A 53 -2.66 -39.71 0.69
N LYS A 54 -1.82 -39.80 -0.35
CA LYS A 54 -1.63 -38.79 -1.39
C LYS A 54 -2.94 -38.66 -2.17
N THR A 55 -3.75 -37.68 -1.82
CA THR A 55 -4.82 -37.22 -2.71
C THR A 55 -4.21 -36.19 -3.66
N GLN A 56 -4.32 -36.52 -4.94
CA GLN A 56 -3.99 -35.70 -6.10
C GLN A 56 -4.52 -34.27 -5.92
N ILE A 57 -3.67 -33.26 -6.14
CA ILE A 57 -4.11 -31.89 -6.37
C ILE A 57 -4.82 -31.92 -7.73
N VAL A 58 -6.13 -32.15 -7.69
CA VAL A 58 -7.03 -31.99 -8.81
C VAL A 58 -7.30 -30.49 -8.90
N ASP A 59 -6.90 -29.89 -10.02
CA ASP A 59 -7.24 -28.53 -10.44
C ASP A 59 -8.77 -28.37 -10.50
N THR A 60 -9.37 -28.00 -9.38
CA THR A 60 -10.74 -27.47 -9.35
C THR A 60 -10.63 -25.98 -9.03
N PRO A 61 -10.95 -25.07 -9.96
CA PRO A 61 -11.03 -23.65 -9.64
C PRO A 61 -12.03 -23.47 -8.47
N PRO A 62 -11.72 -22.60 -7.48
CA PRO A 62 -12.61 -22.41 -6.34
C PRO A 62 -13.99 -22.00 -6.83
N LYS A 63 -15.01 -22.77 -6.42
CA LYS A 63 -16.40 -22.73 -6.89
C LYS A 63 -17.14 -21.40 -6.63
N ASN A 64 -16.46 -20.35 -6.18
CA ASN A 64 -17.07 -19.06 -5.86
C ASN A 64 -16.13 -17.87 -6.07
N THR A 65 -15.24 -17.94 -7.08
CA THR A 65 -14.41 -16.79 -7.45
C THR A 65 -15.25 -15.75 -8.19
N GLN A 66 -15.21 -14.50 -7.73
CA GLN A 66 -15.80 -13.34 -8.37
C GLN A 66 -14.72 -12.54 -9.11
N SER A 67 -15.14 -11.66 -10.00
CA SER A 67 -14.24 -10.86 -10.82
C SER A 67 -14.65 -9.38 -10.91
N ALA A 68 -13.67 -8.52 -11.11
CA ALA A 68 -13.88 -7.08 -11.34
C ALA A 68 -12.82 -6.56 -12.31
N THR A 69 -13.15 -5.47 -13.01
CA THR A 69 -12.21 -4.79 -13.92
C THR A 69 -11.80 -3.46 -13.32
N VAL A 70 -10.50 -3.22 -13.21
CA VAL A 70 -9.92 -1.94 -12.76
C VAL A 70 -9.33 -1.21 -13.96
N LEU A 71 -9.82 0.02 -14.19
CA LEU A 71 -9.32 0.94 -15.20
C LEU A 71 -8.55 2.06 -14.48
N ALA A 72 -7.25 2.18 -14.75
CA ALA A 72 -6.38 3.16 -14.11
C ALA A 72 -5.42 3.78 -15.14
N GLY A 73 -5.89 4.83 -15.82
CA GLY A 73 -5.17 5.46 -16.92
C GLY A 73 -5.04 4.51 -18.11
N ALA A 74 -3.81 4.16 -18.50
CA ALA A 74 -3.57 3.18 -19.57
C ALA A 74 -3.58 1.73 -19.07
N THR A 75 -3.64 1.51 -17.75
CA THR A 75 -3.68 0.17 -17.16
C THR A 75 -5.13 -0.33 -17.09
N THR A 76 -5.35 -1.55 -17.59
CA THR A 76 -6.56 -2.33 -17.35
C THR A 76 -6.16 -3.63 -16.66
N ALA A 77 -6.72 -3.91 -15.48
CA ALA A 77 -6.47 -5.14 -14.73
C ALA A 77 -7.78 -5.89 -14.49
N HIS A 78 -7.77 -7.21 -14.70
CA HIS A 78 -8.87 -8.10 -14.36
C HIS A 78 -8.53 -8.83 -13.06
N LEU A 79 -9.26 -8.49 -12.00
CA LEU A 79 -9.02 -8.98 -10.67
C LEU A 79 -9.94 -10.16 -10.38
N SER A 80 -9.40 -11.19 -9.72
CA SER A 80 -10.16 -12.33 -9.21
C SER A 80 -10.12 -12.31 -7.69
N PHE A 81 -11.26 -12.52 -7.03
CA PHE A 81 -11.37 -12.44 -5.57
C PHE A 81 -12.43 -13.38 -5.01
N ALA A 82 -12.33 -13.66 -3.70
CA ALA A 82 -13.37 -14.35 -2.96
C ALA A 82 -14.52 -13.39 -2.60
N PRO A 83 -15.76 -13.86 -2.41
CA PRO A 83 -16.88 -13.01 -1.97
C PRO A 83 -16.58 -12.30 -0.66
N ASP A 84 -17.26 -11.19 -0.43
CA ASP A 84 -17.15 -10.38 0.80
C ASP A 84 -15.73 -9.78 1.05
N THR A 85 -14.86 -9.76 0.04
CA THR A 85 -13.53 -9.17 0.11
C THR A 85 -13.58 -7.65 -0.12
N SER A 86 -12.79 -6.90 0.64
CA SER A 86 -12.64 -5.46 0.43
C SER A 86 -11.85 -5.16 -0.84
N PHE A 87 -12.12 -4.02 -1.49
CA PHE A 87 -11.37 -3.64 -2.69
C PHE A 87 -9.87 -3.49 -2.39
N TYR A 88 -9.50 -2.97 -1.21
CA TYR A 88 -8.12 -2.89 -0.78
C TYR A 88 -7.44 -4.27 -0.70
N ASP A 89 -8.08 -5.26 -0.07
CA ASP A 89 -7.48 -6.60 0.05
C ASP A 89 -7.33 -7.27 -1.31
N THR A 90 -8.28 -7.05 -2.22
CA THR A 90 -8.17 -7.49 -3.62
C THR A 90 -7.03 -6.80 -4.36
N LEU A 91 -6.81 -5.49 -4.15
CA LEU A 91 -5.66 -4.78 -4.71
C LEU A 91 -4.33 -5.34 -4.19
N VAL A 92 -4.23 -5.62 -2.88
CA VAL A 92 -3.04 -6.24 -2.28
C VAL A 92 -2.75 -7.59 -2.92
N GLN A 93 -3.76 -8.45 -3.06
CA GLN A 93 -3.62 -9.76 -3.71
C GLN A 93 -3.18 -9.60 -5.18
N ALA A 94 -3.81 -8.70 -5.92
CA ALA A 94 -3.49 -8.44 -7.31
C ALA A 94 -2.06 -7.91 -7.50
N LYS A 95 -1.58 -7.05 -6.58
CA LYS A 95 -0.19 -6.59 -6.57
C LYS A 95 0.78 -7.72 -6.28
N SER A 96 0.50 -8.57 -5.31
CA SER A 96 1.32 -9.77 -5.04
C SER A 96 1.36 -10.74 -6.22
N ALA A 97 0.32 -10.77 -7.04
CA ALA A 97 0.25 -11.55 -8.28
C ALA A 97 0.83 -10.83 -9.51
N GLY A 98 1.33 -9.59 -9.37
CA GLY A 98 1.88 -8.80 -10.48
C GLY A 98 0.84 -8.33 -11.51
N GLN A 99 -0.44 -8.30 -11.14
CA GLN A 99 -1.54 -7.91 -12.05
C GLN A 99 -1.74 -6.39 -12.10
N ILE A 100 -1.42 -5.69 -11.02
CA ILE A 100 -1.54 -4.24 -10.92
C ILE A 100 -0.53 -3.70 -9.92
N GLU A 101 0.07 -2.56 -10.23
CA GLU A 101 0.88 -1.80 -9.27
C GLU A 101 0.06 -0.68 -8.66
N PHE A 102 0.21 -0.50 -7.34
CA PHE A 102 -0.39 0.61 -6.62
C PHE A 102 0.44 0.97 -5.37
N ALA A 103 0.31 2.22 -4.92
CA ALA A 103 0.92 2.72 -3.71
C ALA A 103 0.00 3.70 -2.99
N GLY A 104 0.35 4.01 -1.74
CA GLY A 104 -0.49 4.82 -0.87
C GLY A 104 -0.02 4.80 0.57
N LYS A 105 -0.88 5.31 1.45
CA LYS A 105 -0.60 5.43 2.87
C LYS A 105 -1.77 4.87 3.68
N ASN A 106 -1.45 4.03 4.65
CA ASN A 106 -2.43 3.56 5.62
C ASN A 106 -2.64 4.63 6.70
N TYR A 107 -3.89 4.96 6.99
CA TYR A 107 -4.30 5.85 8.07
C TYR A 107 -5.13 5.05 9.08
N PRO A 108 -4.62 4.83 10.32
CA PRO A 108 -5.35 4.11 11.35
C PRO A 108 -6.76 4.67 11.56
N GLY A 109 -7.77 3.80 11.50
CA GLY A 109 -9.18 4.18 11.66
C GLY A 109 -9.86 4.76 10.41
N LEU A 110 -9.11 5.12 9.36
CA LEU A 110 -9.65 5.64 8.09
C LEU A 110 -9.42 4.70 6.91
N GLY A 111 -8.42 3.82 7.01
CA GLY A 111 -8.06 2.85 5.97
C GLY A 111 -6.93 3.33 5.07
N PHE A 112 -6.78 2.66 3.92
CA PHE A 112 -5.71 2.91 2.98
C PHE A 112 -6.09 3.99 1.97
N PHE A 113 -5.26 5.02 1.89
CA PHE A 113 -5.39 6.10 0.92
C PHE A 113 -4.46 5.84 -0.26
N VAL A 114 -5.03 5.60 -1.44
CA VAL A 114 -4.28 5.32 -2.68
C VAL A 114 -3.74 6.62 -3.27
N THR A 115 -2.44 6.68 -3.53
CA THR A 115 -1.77 7.81 -4.19
C THR A 115 -1.31 7.47 -5.59
N ASP A 116 -1.16 6.19 -5.90
CA ASP A 116 -0.66 5.71 -7.18
C ASP A 116 -1.39 4.42 -7.54
N ILE A 117 -1.86 4.29 -8.78
CA ILE A 117 -2.46 3.05 -9.27
C ILE A 117 -2.35 2.96 -10.79
N GLY A 118 -1.88 1.82 -11.28
CA GLY A 118 -1.60 1.65 -12.72
C GLY A 118 -0.62 2.71 -13.21
N THR A 119 -1.03 3.51 -14.21
CA THR A 119 -0.24 4.64 -14.72
C THR A 119 -0.60 5.99 -14.10
N LEU A 120 -1.50 6.03 -13.11
CA LEU A 120 -1.97 7.27 -12.49
C LEU A 120 -1.23 7.56 -11.18
N HIS A 121 -0.90 8.84 -10.99
CA HIS A 121 -0.16 9.34 -9.82
C HIS A 121 -0.80 10.63 -9.31
N ALA A 122 -1.19 10.65 -8.03
CA ALA A 122 -1.68 11.83 -7.36
C ALA A 122 -0.55 12.87 -7.26
N SER A 123 -0.73 14.03 -7.91
CA SER A 123 0.28 15.09 -7.90
C SER A 123 -0.32 16.45 -8.24
N ARG A 124 0.41 17.52 -7.92
CA ARG A 124 0.08 18.91 -8.33
C ARG A 124 -1.31 19.38 -7.89
N GLY A 125 -1.74 18.97 -6.69
CA GLY A 125 -3.05 19.32 -6.14
C GLY A 125 -4.22 18.53 -6.73
N LYS A 126 -3.93 17.54 -7.57
CA LYS A 126 -4.93 16.58 -8.06
C LYS A 126 -4.91 15.31 -7.24
N TYR A 127 -6.08 14.72 -7.08
CA TYR A 127 -6.29 13.51 -6.28
C TYR A 127 -6.82 12.37 -7.15
N LEU A 128 -6.58 11.15 -6.69
CA LEU A 128 -7.16 9.97 -7.30
C LEU A 128 -8.54 9.73 -6.71
N LEU A 129 -9.57 9.85 -7.55
CA LEU A 129 -10.93 9.48 -7.24
C LEU A 129 -11.27 8.20 -7.99
N TYR A 130 -12.08 7.34 -7.39
CA TYR A 130 -12.52 6.12 -8.03
C TYR A 130 -14.04 6.03 -8.10
N TYR A 131 -14.49 5.35 -9.15
CA TYR A 131 -15.88 5.22 -9.54
C TYR A 131 -16.21 3.74 -9.64
N ILE A 132 -17.38 3.36 -9.15
CA ILE A 132 -17.92 2.01 -9.23
C ILE A 132 -19.06 2.04 -10.24
N ASN A 133 -18.93 1.31 -11.34
CA ASN A 133 -19.94 1.22 -12.41
C ASN A 133 -20.41 2.60 -12.89
N GLY A 134 -19.46 3.55 -13.01
CA GLY A 134 -19.72 4.93 -13.45
C GLY A 134 -20.20 5.90 -12.37
N THR A 135 -20.40 5.46 -11.14
CA THR A 135 -20.80 6.31 -10.01
C THR A 135 -19.63 6.54 -9.06
N GLU A 136 -19.39 7.79 -8.62
CA GLU A 136 -18.31 8.10 -7.69
C GLU A 136 -18.46 7.30 -6.39
N ALA A 137 -17.36 6.72 -5.91
CA ALA A 137 -17.39 5.95 -4.68
C ALA A 137 -17.58 6.86 -3.46
N THR A 138 -18.51 6.48 -2.58
CA THR A 138 -18.82 7.24 -1.36
C THR A 138 -18.03 6.77 -0.13
N VAL A 139 -17.21 5.74 -0.29
CA VAL A 139 -16.36 5.15 0.76
C VAL A 139 -14.96 4.90 0.19
N GLY A 140 -13.97 4.67 1.06
CA GLY A 140 -12.61 4.33 0.64
C GLY A 140 -12.45 2.85 0.24
N VAL A 141 -11.32 2.55 -0.42
CA VAL A 141 -11.01 1.20 -0.92
C VAL A 141 -10.98 0.12 0.18
N SER A 142 -10.65 0.50 1.42
CA SER A 142 -10.64 -0.42 2.57
C SER A 142 -12.04 -0.74 3.11
N SER A 143 -13.06 0.01 2.73
CA SER A 143 -14.44 -0.16 3.21
C SER A 143 -15.40 -0.64 2.13
N TYR A 144 -15.04 -0.49 0.85
CA TYR A 144 -15.86 -1.00 -0.23
C TYR A 144 -15.68 -2.51 -0.37
N THR A 145 -16.76 -3.27 -0.21
CA THR A 145 -16.82 -4.70 -0.56
C THR A 145 -17.11 -4.84 -2.04
N LEU A 146 -16.20 -5.48 -2.79
CA LEU A 146 -16.36 -5.69 -4.22
C LEU A 146 -17.55 -6.60 -4.53
N LYS A 147 -18.16 -6.38 -5.68
CA LYS A 147 -19.19 -7.25 -6.25
C LYS A 147 -18.72 -7.85 -7.56
N ASP A 148 -19.20 -9.05 -7.86
CA ASP A 148 -18.94 -9.69 -9.14
C ASP A 148 -19.40 -8.81 -10.31
N GLY A 149 -18.52 -8.64 -11.28
CA GLY A 149 -18.73 -7.82 -12.47
C GLY A 149 -18.48 -6.32 -12.28
N ASP A 150 -18.03 -5.85 -11.11
CA ASP A 150 -17.77 -4.42 -10.90
C ASP A 150 -16.73 -3.87 -11.90
N ILE A 151 -17.03 -2.68 -12.44
CA ILE A 151 -16.08 -1.86 -13.20
C ILE A 151 -15.64 -0.72 -12.29
N ILE A 152 -14.38 -0.75 -11.88
CA ILE A 152 -13.77 0.27 -11.04
C ILE A 152 -12.90 1.17 -11.91
N GLU A 153 -13.28 2.43 -12.05
CA GLU A 153 -12.54 3.42 -12.85
C GLU A 153 -11.86 4.43 -11.93
N TRP A 154 -10.56 4.63 -12.12
CA TRP A 154 -9.76 5.64 -11.43
C TRP A 154 -9.52 6.85 -12.33
N LYS A 155 -9.68 8.05 -11.76
CA LYS A 155 -9.46 9.32 -12.44
C LYS A 155 -8.60 10.23 -11.58
N LEU A 156 -7.80 11.05 -12.26
CA LEU A 156 -7.03 12.11 -11.64
C LEU A 156 -7.80 13.43 -11.78
N GLU A 157 -8.28 13.96 -10.66
CA GLU A 157 -9.13 15.16 -10.62
C GLU A 157 -8.43 16.31 -9.91
#